data_AF-A0A821YBX2-F1
#
_entry.id   AF-A0A821YBX2-F1
#
_cell.length_a   1.000
_cell.length_b   1.000
_cell.length_c   1.000
_cell.angle_alpha   90.00
_cell.angle_beta   90.00
_cell.angle_gamma   90.00
#
_symmetry.space_group_name_H-M   'P 1'
#
loop_
_entity.id
_entity.type
_entity.pdbx_description
1 polymer ?
#
loop_
_entity_poly.entity_id
_entity_poly.type
_entity_poly.pdbx_seq_one_letter_code
_entity_poly.pdbx_strand_id
1 'polypeptide(L)' 'MNVLIYWNNKKLVYPTLATIAQHVLCIPVANTSVESLFSDSGNTITIRRTRLKTSK' A
#
# COMPACT_ATOMS: atom_id res chain seq x y z
N MET A 1 13.11 -10.16 0.67
CA MET A 1 13.67 -9.54 1.90
C MET A 1 12.57 -8.74 2.58
N ASN A 2 12.21 -9.06 3.83
CA ASN A 2 11.21 -8.30 4.59
C ASN A 2 11.91 -7.46 5.66
N VAL A 3 11.88 -6.14 5.49
CA VAL A 3 12.58 -5.19 6.35
C VAL A 3 12.04 -5.18 7.79
N LEU A 4 10.74 -5.45 7.99
CA LEU A 4 10.13 -5.54 9.31
C LEU A 4 10.65 -6.76 10.07
N ILE A 5 10.82 -7.90 9.39
CA ILE A 5 11.38 -9.11 9.98
C ILE A 5 12.84 -8.88 10.37
N TYR A 6 13.62 -8.17 9.55
CA TYR A 6 15.01 -7.82 9.87
C TYR A 6 15.10 -7.01 11.17
N TRP A 7 14.32 -5.94 11.29
CA TRP A 7 14.28 -5.11 12.51
C TRP A 7 13.69 -5.85 13.71
N ASN A 8 12.81 -6.81 13.51
CA ASN A 8 12.32 -7.68 14.58
C ASN A 8 13.42 -8.58 15.14
N ASN A 9 14.30 -9.12 14.29
CA ASN A 9 15.45 -9.91 14.75
C ASN A 9 16.53 -9.07 15.44
N LYS A 10 16.65 -7.78 15.07
CA LYS A 10 17.61 -6.84 15.68
C LYS A 10 17.14 -6.21 16.99
N LYS A 11 15.92 -6.50 17.45
CA LYS A 11 15.32 -5.95 18.69
C LYS A 11 16.12 -6.32 19.95
N LEU A 12 16.77 -7.48 19.97
CA LEU A 12 17.64 -7.92 21.07
C LEU A 12 18.90 -7.07 21.21
N VAL A 13 19.42 -6.55 20.10
CA VAL A 13 20.67 -5.76 20.08
C VAL A 13 20.37 -4.26 20.15
N TYR A 14 19.28 -3.83 19.52
CA TYR A 14 18.90 -2.42 19.39
C TYR A 14 17.41 -2.21 19.68
N PRO A 15 16.96 -2.33 20.94
CA PRO A 15 15.53 -2.30 21.28
C PRO A 15 14.85 -0.97 20.91
N THR A 16 15.50 0.16 21.20
CA THR A 16 14.96 1.50 20.90
C THR A 16 14.92 1.78 19.40
N LEU A 17 16.04 1.52 18.70
CA LEU A 17 16.14 1.77 17.26
C LEU A 17 15.21 0.84 16.46
N ALA A 18 15.12 -0.43 16.83
CA ALA A 18 14.23 -1.38 16.17
C ALA A 18 12.76 -1.01 16.36
N THR A 19 12.39 -0.44 17.51
CA THR A 19 11.03 0.04 17.76
C THR A 19 10.68 1.23 16.87
N ILE A 20 11.58 2.22 16.76
CA ILE A 20 11.39 3.38 15.87
C ILE A 20 11.35 2.93 14.41
N ALA A 21 12.27 2.07 13.99
CA ALA A 21 12.31 1.55 12.63
C ALA A 21 11.03 0.78 12.27
N GLN A 22 10.52 -0.06 13.16
CA GLN A 22 9.22 -0.73 12.95
C GLN A 22 8.09 0.28 12.84
N HIS A 23 8.07 1.32 13.66
CA HIS A 23 7.02 2.34 13.61
C HIS A 23 7.03 3.11 12.28
N VAL A 24 8.21 3.52 11.82
CA VAL A 24 8.38 4.29 10.58
C VAL A 24 8.12 3.42 9.34
N LEU A 25 8.59 2.18 9.33
CA LEU A 25 8.48 1.28 8.18
C LEU A 25 7.13 0.56 8.08
N CYS A 26 6.38 0.47 9.19
CA CYS A 26 5.02 -0.07 9.19
C CYS A 26 4.03 0.90 8.54
N ILE A 27 4.34 2.21 8.55
CA ILE A 27 3.54 3.20 7.83
C ILE A 27 3.70 2.90 6.34
N PRO A 28 2.64 2.43 5.65
CA PRO A 28 2.70 2.36 4.21
C PRO A 28 2.94 3.79 3.71
N VAL A 29 3.86 3.98 2.77
CA VAL A 29 3.87 5.19 1.94
C VAL A 29 2.54 5.19 1.20
N ALA A 30 1.54 5.77 1.85
CA ALA A 30 0.15 5.52 1.54
C ALA A 30 -0.25 6.13 0.20
N ASN A 31 0.56 7.05 -0.33
CA ASN A 31 0.29 7.73 -1.59
C ASN A 31 0.06 6.73 -2.74
N THR A 32 0.96 5.77 -2.91
CA THR A 32 0.86 4.83 -4.04
C THR A 32 -0.20 3.75 -3.82
N SER A 33 -0.42 3.32 -2.58
CA SER A 33 -1.45 2.32 -2.27
C SER A 33 -2.87 2.87 -2.39
N VAL A 34 -3.11 4.11 -1.95
CA VAL A 34 -4.43 4.73 -2.15
C VAL A 34 -4.67 5.04 -3.63
N GLU A 35 -3.65 5.49 -4.38
CA GLU A 35 -3.77 5.70 -5.83
C GLU A 35 -4.12 4.40 -6.57
N SER A 36 -3.59 3.25 -6.16
CA SER A 36 -3.99 1.95 -6.74
C SER A 36 -5.45 1.59 -6.42
N LEU A 37 -5.89 1.85 -5.19
CA LEU A 37 -7.28 1.62 -4.74
C LEU A 37 -8.26 2.57 -5.44
N PHE A 38 -7.88 3.83 -5.61
CA PHE A 38 -8.66 4.83 -6.34
C PHE A 38 -8.65 4.57 -7.86
N SER A 39 -7.55 4.06 -8.42
CA SER A 39 -7.49 3.68 -9.85
C SER A 39 -8.38 2.47 -10.14
N ASP A 40 -8.35 1.44 -9.29
CA ASP A 40 -9.19 0.24 -9.42
C ASP A 40 -10.68 0.56 -9.21
N SER A 41 -10.99 1.44 -8.24
CA SER A 41 -12.35 1.90 -7.97
C SER A 41 -12.87 2.84 -9.08
N GLY A 42 -12.01 3.70 -9.64
CA GLY A 42 -12.32 4.55 -10.79
C GLY A 42 -12.66 3.75 -12.04
N ASN A 43 -11.96 2.63 -12.27
CA ASN A 43 -12.29 1.66 -13.30
C ASN A 43 -13.67 1.02 -13.01
N THR A 44 -13.90 0.50 -11.81
CA THR A 44 -15.16 -0.17 -11.44
C THR A 44 -16.40 0.75 -11.55
N ILE A 45 -16.27 2.02 -11.19
CA ILE A 45 -17.35 3.02 -11.30
C ILE A 45 -17.55 3.50 -12.74
N THR A 46 -16.48 3.64 -13.53
CA THR A 46 -16.53 4.11 -14.93
C THR A 46 -17.01 3.02 -15.90
N ILE A 47 -16.65 1.75 -15.70
CA ILE A 47 -17.02 0.65 -16.61
C ILE A 47 -18.55 0.51 -16.72
N ARG A 48 -19.31 0.86 -15.68
CA ARG A 48 -20.78 0.70 -15.68
C ARG A 48 -21.56 1.75 -16.47
N ARG A 49 -20.96 2.82 -17.00
CA ARG A 49 -21.70 3.84 -17.79
C ARG A 49 -21.11 4.24 -19.15
N THR A 50 -19.89 3.82 -19.51
CA THR A 50 -19.26 4.25 -20.78
C THR A 50 -19.41 3.27 -21.94
N ARG A 51 -20.18 2.18 -21.82
CA ARG A 51 -20.50 1.36 -22.99
C ARG A 51 -21.61 2.02 -23.81
N LEU A 52 -21.24 3.04 -24.59
CA LEU A 52 -22.02 3.42 -25.77
C LEU A 52 -22.08 2.18 -26.66
N LYS A 53 -23.24 1.50 -26.71
CA LYS A 53 -23.51 0.56 -27.78
C LYS A 53 -23.57 1.39 -29.05
N THR A 54 -22.55 1.27 -29.90
CA THR A 54 -22.65 1.75 -31.27
C THR A 54 -23.77 0.96 -31.95
N SER A 55 -24.81 1.67 -32.39
CA SER A 55 -25.93 1.09 -33.11
C SER A 55 -25.45 0.68 -34.49
N LYS A 56 -25.52 -0.61 -34.80
CA LYS A 56 -25.64 -1.09 -36.17
C LYS A 56 -26.65 -2.22 -36.21
#